data_AF-A0A7W2YAK6-F1
#
_entry.id   AF-A0A7W2YAK6-F1
#
_cell.length_a   1.000
_cell.length_b   1.000
_cell.length_c   1.000
_cell.angle_alpha   90.00
_cell.angle_beta   90.00
_cell.angle_gamma   90.00
#
_symmetry.space_group_name_H-M   'P 1'
#
loop_
_entity.id
_entity.type
_entity.pdbx_description
1 polymer ?
#
loop_
_entity_poly.entity_id
_entity_poly.type
_entity_poly.pdbx_seq_one_letter_code
_entity_poly.pdbx_strand_id
1 'polypeptide(L)'
;EHSSGDKRHLGAITKCGNSRARRLLVEGAHSYKHNANISKEMQLRQEGLSKEIIDMAWQAQLRLCRRYNRLMHKGKHRNVVVTAIAREMIAYIWAISREVVLPKIDVKLRISRVPA
;
A
#
# COMPACT_ATOMS: atom_id res chain seq x y z
N GLU A 1 0.68 4.58 -22.25
CA GLU A 1 -0.50 3.79 -21.86
C GLU A 1 -1.15 3.33 -23.15
N HIS A 2 -1.35 2.02 -23.34
CA HIS A 2 -2.05 1.48 -24.50
C HIS A 2 -3.26 0.71 -24.00
N SER A 3 -4.44 1.22 -24.34
CA SER A 3 -5.71 0.52 -24.16
C SER A 3 -6.23 0.17 -25.55
N SER A 4 -6.35 -1.13 -25.83
CA SER A 4 -7.01 -1.63 -27.03
C SER A 4 -8.18 -2.48 -26.58
N GLY A 5 -9.41 -1.97 -26.70
CA GLY A 5 -10.64 -2.63 -26.22
C GLY A 5 -10.70 -2.79 -24.69
N ASP A 6 -11.23 -3.92 -24.22
CA ASP A 6 -11.39 -4.27 -22.79
C ASP A 6 -10.07 -4.55 -22.04
N LYS A 7 -8.93 -4.53 -22.72
CA LYS A 7 -7.62 -4.81 -22.13
C LYS A 7 -6.86 -3.51 -21.87
N ARG A 8 -6.76 -3.15 -20.60
CA ARG A 8 -5.93 -2.04 -20.13
C ARG A 8 -4.54 -2.52 -19.72
N HIS A 9 -3.51 -2.12 -20.47
CA HIS A 9 -2.12 -2.36 -20.08
C HIS A 9 -1.57 -1.18 -19.28
N LEU A 10 -1.54 -1.33 -17.95
CA LEU A 10 -0.85 -0.41 -17.07
C LEU A 10 0.66 -0.73 -17.13
N GLY A 11 1.47 0.23 -17.55
CA GLY A 11 2.93 0.08 -17.63
C GLY A 11 3.58 -0.26 -16.27
N ALA A 12 4.87 -0.57 -16.30
CA ALA A 12 5.64 -0.91 -15.10
C ALA A 12 5.57 0.20 -14.03
N ILE A 13 5.83 -0.16 -12.76
CA ILE A 13 6.10 0.86 -11.73
C ILE A 13 7.27 1.72 -12.22
N THR A 14 7.04 3.02 -12.38
CA THR A 14 8.06 3.97 -12.84
C THR A 14 9.27 3.92 -11.90
N LYS A 15 10.48 3.81 -12.47
CA LYS A 15 11.74 3.93 -11.68
C LYS A 15 12.02 5.37 -11.24
N CYS A 16 11.26 6.33 -11.77
CA CYS A 16 11.25 7.73 -11.35
C CYS A 16 10.68 7.87 -9.93
N GLY A 17 11.11 8.91 -9.21
CA GLY A 17 10.67 9.20 -7.84
C GLY A 17 11.55 8.58 -6.74
N ASN A 18 11.11 8.73 -5.48
CA ASN A 18 11.88 8.36 -4.29
C ASN A 18 12.13 6.83 -4.21
N SER A 19 13.40 6.42 -4.32
CA SER A 19 13.81 5.02 -4.28
C SER A 19 13.51 4.33 -2.95
N ARG A 20 13.56 5.09 -1.86
CA ARG A 20 13.33 4.60 -0.49
C ARG A 20 11.85 4.37 -0.25
N ALA A 21 11.00 5.29 -0.71
CA ALA A 21 9.55 5.08 -0.71
C ALA A 21 9.17 3.83 -1.51
N ARG A 22 9.76 3.65 -2.70
CA ARG A 22 9.53 2.43 -3.51
C ARG A 22 9.98 1.17 -2.79
N ARG A 23 11.16 1.18 -2.17
CA ARG A 23 11.66 0.05 -1.36
C ARG A 23 10.67 -0.27 -0.23
N LEU A 24 10.26 0.74 0.54
CA LEU A 24 9.30 0.57 1.63
C LEU A 24 7.97 -0.05 1.16
N LEU A 25 7.44 0.41 0.02
CA LEU A 25 6.22 -0.16 -0.57
C LEU A 25 6.41 -1.62 -1.00
N VAL A 26 7.56 -1.97 -1.57
CA VAL A 26 7.85 -3.35 -1.99
C VAL A 26 8.03 -4.26 -0.77
N GLU A 27 8.79 -3.81 0.24
CA GLU A 27 8.99 -4.56 1.49
C GLU A 27 7.66 -4.78 2.22
N GLY A 28 6.84 -3.73 2.36
CA GLY A 28 5.51 -3.84 2.96
C GLY A 28 4.58 -4.78 2.17
N ALA A 29 4.70 -4.81 0.84
CA ALA A 29 3.90 -5.67 -0.01
C ALA A 29 4.16 -7.17 0.22
N HIS A 30 5.34 -7.56 0.73
CA HIS A 30 5.63 -8.95 1.07
C HIS A 30 4.74 -9.50 2.20
N SER A 31 4.27 -8.65 3.11
CA SER A 31 3.46 -9.04 4.27
C SER A 31 2.07 -9.55 3.88
N TYR A 32 1.52 -9.13 2.72
CA TYR A 32 0.21 -9.58 2.23
C TYR A 32 0.16 -11.04 1.77
N LYS A 33 1.28 -11.78 1.87
CA LYS A 33 1.28 -13.24 1.71
C LYS A 33 0.51 -13.96 2.84
N HIS A 34 0.34 -13.29 3.98
CA HIS A 34 -0.37 -13.82 5.13
C HIS A 34 -1.88 -13.51 5.05
N ASN A 35 -2.68 -14.24 5.84
CA ASN A 35 -4.11 -13.96 5.96
C ASN A 35 -4.33 -12.57 6.56
N ALA A 36 -5.40 -11.91 6.12
CA ALA A 36 -5.80 -10.62 6.66
C ALA A 36 -6.18 -10.79 8.14
N ASN A 37 -5.45 -10.11 9.02
CA ASN A 37 -5.64 -10.14 10.45
C ASN A 37 -5.28 -8.77 11.05
N ILE A 38 -5.94 -8.40 12.13
CA ILE A 38 -5.61 -7.24 12.95
C ILE A 38 -4.97 -7.77 14.23
N SER A 39 -3.65 -7.60 14.37
CA SER A 39 -2.95 -7.93 15.60
C SER A 39 -3.30 -6.93 16.71
N LYS A 40 -3.05 -7.30 17.97
CA LYS A 40 -3.22 -6.40 19.12
C LYS A 40 -2.49 -5.07 18.93
N GLU A 41 -1.28 -5.10 18.39
CA GLU A 41 -0.51 -3.88 18.10
C GLU A 41 -1.17 -3.01 17.02
N MET A 42 -1.73 -3.62 15.97
CA MET A 42 -2.49 -2.90 14.95
C MET A 42 -3.77 -2.29 15.50
N GLN A 43 -4.45 -2.98 16.42
CA GLN A 43 -5.64 -2.47 17.09
C GLN A 43 -5.29 -1.23 17.93
N LEU A 44 -4.23 -1.28 18.74
CA LEU A 44 -3.75 -0.13 19.52
C LEU A 44 -3.45 1.08 18.62
N ARG A 45 -2.87 0.87 17.44
CA ARG A 45 -2.61 1.95 16.46
C ARG A 45 -3.89 2.55 15.85
N GLN A 46 -5.01 1.84 15.93
CA GLN A 46 -6.31 2.27 15.38
C GLN A 46 -7.18 3.02 16.39
N GLU A 47 -6.93 2.92 17.70
CA GLU A 47 -7.81 3.44 18.76
C GLU A 47 -8.08 4.97 18.67
N GLY A 48 -7.20 5.74 18.03
CA GLY A 48 -7.37 7.19 17.82
C GLY A 48 -7.75 7.61 16.40
N LEU A 49 -8.05 6.67 15.50
CA LEU A 49 -8.33 6.97 14.09
C LEU A 49 -9.84 7.03 13.83
N SER A 50 -10.24 7.78 12.79
CA SER A 50 -11.63 7.79 12.36
C SER A 50 -12.05 6.42 11.84
N LYS A 51 -13.33 6.07 12.03
CA LYS A 51 -13.90 4.81 11.58
C LYS A 51 -13.74 4.62 10.06
N GLU A 52 -13.89 5.69 9.30
CA GLU A 52 -13.71 5.70 7.84
C GLU A 52 -12.30 5.27 7.42
N ILE A 53 -11.26 5.80 8.08
CA ILE A 53 -9.86 5.43 7.80
C ILE A 53 -9.64 3.94 8.13
N ILE A 54 -10.16 3.47 9.26
CA ILE A 54 -10.03 2.07 9.70
C ILE A 54 -10.71 1.15 8.68
N ASP A 55 -11.90 1.50 8.22
CA ASP A 55 -12.66 0.69 7.27
C ASP A 55 -11.98 0.66 5.88
N MET A 56 -11.44 1.79 5.41
CA MET A 56 -10.63 1.83 4.18
C MET A 56 -9.38 0.96 4.29
N ALA A 57 -8.67 1.03 5.41
CA ALA A 57 -7.49 0.21 5.66
C ALA A 57 -7.83 -1.29 5.71
N TRP A 58 -8.97 -1.64 6.32
CA TRP A 58 -9.44 -3.02 6.36
C TRP A 58 -9.84 -3.56 4.97
N GLN A 59 -10.55 -2.77 4.17
CA GLN A 59 -10.86 -3.11 2.78
C GLN A 59 -9.59 -3.33 1.95
N ALA A 60 -8.57 -2.49 2.16
CA ALA A 60 -7.25 -2.66 1.54
C ALA A 60 -6.63 -4.00 1.94
N GLN A 61 -6.59 -4.31 3.23
CA GLN A 61 -6.00 -5.55 3.76
C GLN A 61 -6.65 -6.79 3.12
N LEU A 62 -7.99 -6.86 3.15
CA LEU A 62 -8.76 -7.96 2.59
C LEU A 62 -8.48 -8.14 1.09
N ARG A 63 -8.47 -7.05 0.33
CA ARG A 63 -8.24 -7.09 -1.12
C ARG A 63 -6.82 -7.53 -1.44
N LEU A 64 -5.82 -6.94 -0.79
CA LEU A 64 -4.41 -7.16 -1.11
C LEU A 64 -3.97 -8.59 -0.77
N CYS A 65 -4.38 -9.12 0.40
CA CYS A 65 -4.16 -10.53 0.76
C CYS A 65 -4.81 -11.48 -0.27
N ARG A 66 -6.09 -11.23 -0.62
CA ARG A 66 -6.81 -12.05 -1.61
C ARG A 66 -6.13 -12.01 -2.99
N ARG A 67 -5.69 -10.84 -3.43
CA ARG A 67 -5.03 -10.65 -4.72
C ARG A 67 -3.65 -11.30 -4.74
N TYR A 68 -2.89 -11.18 -3.66
CA TYR A 68 -1.58 -11.83 -3.52
C TYR A 68 -1.74 -13.34 -3.72
N ASN A 69 -2.62 -13.96 -2.94
CA ASN A 69 -2.88 -15.39 -3.01
C ASN A 69 -3.37 -15.78 -4.40
N ARG A 70 -4.34 -15.07 -4.99
CA ARG A 70 -4.82 -15.35 -6.34
C ARG A 70 -3.71 -15.36 -7.39
N LEU A 71 -2.78 -14.41 -7.34
CA LEU A 71 -1.68 -14.33 -8.31
C LEU A 71 -0.64 -15.44 -8.08
N MET A 72 -0.37 -15.79 -6.83
CA MET A 72 0.50 -16.92 -6.48
C MET A 72 -0.10 -18.25 -6.97
N HIS A 73 -1.40 -18.49 -6.76
CA HIS A 73 -2.10 -19.68 -7.24
C HIS A 73 -2.12 -19.78 -8.78
N LYS A 74 -2.07 -18.64 -9.48
CA LYS A 74 -1.90 -18.58 -10.94
C LYS A 74 -0.46 -18.86 -11.41
N GLY A 75 0.45 -19.21 -10.52
CA GLY A 75 1.86 -19.50 -10.84
C GLY A 75 2.68 -18.28 -11.26
N LYS A 76 2.25 -17.05 -10.93
CA LYS A 76 3.02 -15.85 -11.27
C LYS A 76 4.29 -15.77 -10.43
N HIS A 77 5.37 -15.30 -11.04
CA HIS A 77 6.64 -15.09 -10.33
C HIS A 77 6.46 -14.13 -9.15
N ARG A 78 7.03 -14.49 -7.98
CA ARG A 78 6.86 -13.74 -6.73
C ARG A 78 7.10 -12.24 -6.87
N ASN A 79 8.16 -11.85 -7.59
CA ASN A 79 8.50 -10.43 -7.78
C ASN A 79 7.41 -9.67 -8.56
N VAL A 80 6.75 -10.33 -9.51
CA VAL A 80 5.62 -9.75 -10.27
C VAL A 80 4.41 -9.57 -9.35
N VAL A 81 4.12 -10.56 -8.51
CA VAL A 81 3.05 -10.49 -7.51
C VAL A 81 3.27 -9.33 -6.55
N VAL A 82 4.45 -9.26 -5.93
CA VAL A 82 4.79 -8.23 -4.95
C VAL A 82 4.74 -6.84 -5.57
N THR A 83 5.27 -6.68 -6.79
CA THR A 83 5.19 -5.40 -7.53
C THR A 83 3.73 -5.01 -7.81
N ALA A 84 2.89 -5.96 -8.21
CA ALA A 84 1.47 -5.70 -8.45
C ALA A 84 0.73 -5.30 -7.16
N ILE A 85 1.06 -5.91 -6.03
CA ILE A 85 0.50 -5.57 -4.71
C ILE A 85 0.98 -4.20 -4.23
N ALA A 86 2.27 -3.89 -4.35
CA ALA A 86 2.81 -2.57 -4.01
C ALA A 86 2.12 -1.46 -4.81
N ARG A 87 1.83 -1.71 -6.10
CA ARG A 87 1.09 -0.78 -6.96
C ARG A 87 -0.37 -0.57 -6.53
N GLU A 88 -1.03 -1.58 -5.98
CA GLU A 88 -2.38 -1.38 -5.43
C GLU A 88 -2.33 -0.74 -4.04
N MET A 89 -1.35 -1.09 -3.22
CA MET A 89 -1.17 -0.53 -1.88
C MET A 89 -1.01 1.00 -1.91
N ILE A 90 -0.22 1.54 -2.86
CA ILE A 90 -0.06 3.00 -2.98
C ILE A 90 -1.38 3.72 -3.31
N ALA A 91 -2.30 3.06 -4.04
CA ALA A 91 -3.60 3.64 -4.33
C ALA A 91 -4.48 3.76 -3.06
N TYR A 92 -4.40 2.77 -2.17
CA TYR A 92 -5.07 2.85 -0.87
C TYR A 92 -4.44 3.89 0.06
N ILE A 93 -3.10 3.99 0.08
CA ILE A 93 -2.40 5.05 0.83
C ILE A 93 -2.87 6.42 0.33
N TRP A 94 -2.96 6.61 -0.99
CA TRP A 94 -3.49 7.84 -1.57
C TRP A 94 -4.93 8.11 -1.13
N ALA A 95 -5.81 7.11 -1.23
CA ALA A 95 -7.20 7.26 -0.82
C ALA A 95 -7.33 7.66 0.66
N ILE A 96 -6.62 6.97 1.57
CA ILE A 96 -6.60 7.31 2.99
C ILE A 96 -6.03 8.71 3.23
N SER A 97 -4.97 9.08 2.52
CA SER A 97 -4.35 10.40 2.68
C SER A 97 -5.25 11.57 2.30
N ARG A 98 -6.30 11.31 1.50
CA ARG A 98 -7.32 12.32 1.17
C ARG A 98 -8.34 12.52 2.28
N GLU A 99 -8.58 11.49 3.10
CA GLU A 99 -9.50 11.55 4.25
C GLU A 99 -8.81 12.10 5.51
N VAL A 100 -7.48 11.97 5.59
CA VAL A 100 -6.70 12.52 6.71
C VAL A 100 -6.44 14.02 6.47
N VAL A 101 -6.98 14.88 7.32
CA VAL A 101 -6.52 16.28 7.41
C VAL A 101 -5.09 16.26 7.94
N LEU A 102 -4.12 16.38 7.04
CA LEU A 102 -2.72 16.47 7.44
C LEU A 102 -2.50 17.81 8.15
N PRO A 103 -2.09 17.82 9.44
CA PRO A 103 -1.72 19.07 10.09
C PRO A 103 -0.56 19.69 9.30
N LYS A 104 -0.58 21.01 9.14
CA LYS A 104 0.46 21.74 8.40
C LYS A 104 1.81 21.44 9.06
N ILE A 105 2.67 20.72 8.34
CA ILE A 105 3.99 20.34 8.85
C ILE A 105 4.84 21.60 8.90
N ASP A 106 5.19 22.07 10.10
CA ASP A 106 6.25 23.06 10.25
C ASP A 106 7.60 22.36 10.05
N VAL A 107 8.20 22.61 8.90
CA VAL A 107 9.48 22.02 8.50
C VAL A 107 10.61 22.40 9.49
N LYS A 108 10.50 23.55 10.17
CA LYS A 108 11.50 24.01 11.15
C LYS A 108 11.44 23.23 12.47
N LEU A 109 10.29 22.69 12.83
CA LEU A 109 10.08 21.87 14.03
C LEU A 109 10.31 20.38 13.79
N ARG A 110 10.69 19.98 12.57
CA ARG A 110 10.86 18.59 12.19
C ARG A 110 12.17 18.05 12.79
N ILE A 111 12.08 17.46 13.98
CA ILE A 111 13.18 16.71 14.60
C ILE A 111 13.47 15.52 13.67
N SER A 112 14.52 15.65 12.88
CA SER A 112 14.93 14.72 11.82
C SER A 112 15.06 13.29 12.35
N ARG A 113 14.06 12.44 12.08
CA ARG A 113 14.16 10.98 12.15
C ARG A 113 13.31 10.31 11.07
N VAL A 114 13.55 10.67 9.82
CA VAL A 114 13.34 9.73 8.73
C VAL A 114 14.74 9.29 8.34
N PRO A 115 15.15 8.03 8.58
CA PRO A 115 16.47 7.58 8.19
C PRO A 115 16.56 7.79 6.70
N ALA A 116 17.66 8.45 6.30
CA ALA A 116 17.91 8.91 4.95
C ALA A 116 17.28 7.91 4.00
#